data_AF-A0A2Z6ME84-F1
#
_entry.id   AF-A0A2Z6ME84-F1
#
_cell.length_a   1.000
_cell.length_b   1.000
_cell.length_c   1.000
_cell.angle_alpha   90.00
_cell.angle_beta   90.00
_cell.angle_gamma   90.00
#
_symmetry.space_group_name_H-M   'P 1'
#
loop_
_entity.id
_entity.type
_entity.pdbx_description
1 polymer ?
#
loop_
_entity_poly.entity_id
_entity_poly.type
_entity_poly.pdbx_seq_one_letter_code
_entity_poly.pdbx_strand_id
1 'polypeptide(L)'
;MSKFFNVHVHIETYVPPQFGIRENGAHLAVGGYGRNVAAAKYSDWVRIRKTLEKLRPPSVTELLLSNDGNQILEGCVTNFFVVCRKDSGSDDGNVPYDYGNKNNFEVQTAPINDGVLPGIIRQLVLEVCRNEGIPFREVAPSWSKHEIWEEAFITSSLRLLQHVDSIQVPTEWQSAHSKTWKDISWTKKQFQVGGPGMITTLIQEKVVEKAILEGYSINWPITLNTGPKLKQALLQQVLILIPILQAPDPCLKIVNQHKKFESHNMAKGLPSMKGTYGEQK
;
A
#
# COMPACT_ATOMS: atom_id res chain seq x y z
N MET A 1 -15.97 -19.23 -31.14
CA MET A 1 -14.76 -19.74 -30.48
C MET A 1 -14.79 -19.30 -29.02
N SER A 2 -14.85 -20.23 -28.07
CA SER A 2 -14.68 -19.91 -26.64
C SER A 2 -13.20 -19.57 -26.39
N LYS A 3 -12.93 -18.37 -25.88
CA LYS A 3 -11.58 -18.01 -25.43
C LYS A 3 -11.31 -18.76 -24.11
N PHE A 4 -10.30 -19.63 -24.10
CA PHE A 4 -9.81 -20.26 -22.89
C PHE A 4 -8.74 -19.36 -22.27
N PHE A 5 -8.85 -19.09 -20.97
CA PHE A 5 -7.84 -18.35 -20.21
C PHE A 5 -7.10 -19.32 -19.29
N ASN A 6 -5.77 -19.26 -19.29
CA ASN A 6 -4.96 -19.95 -18.31
C ASN A 6 -4.89 -19.09 -17.04
N VAL A 7 -5.24 -19.69 -15.91
CA VAL A 7 -5.19 -19.03 -14.60
C VAL A 7 -4.09 -19.67 -13.77
N HIS A 8 -3.20 -18.85 -13.24
CA HIS A 8 -2.13 -19.26 -12.33
C HIS A 8 -2.29 -18.51 -11.01
N VAL A 9 -2.14 -19.23 -9.89
CA VAL A 9 -2.20 -18.65 -8.55
C VAL A 9 -0.87 -18.92 -7.86
N HIS A 10 -0.19 -17.86 -7.41
CA HIS A 10 1.00 -17.94 -6.56
C HIS A 10 0.62 -17.54 -5.14
N ILE A 11 1.04 -18.35 -4.17
CA ILE A 11 0.76 -18.12 -2.75
C ILE A 11 2.07 -18.26 -2.00
N GLU A 12 2.40 -17.23 -1.22
CA GLU A 12 3.61 -17.20 -0.40
C GLU A 12 3.35 -16.39 0.87
N THR A 13 4.11 -16.69 1.92
CA THR A 13 4.04 -15.94 3.17
C THR A 13 4.68 -14.57 2.99
N TYR A 14 3.99 -13.52 3.41
CA TYR A 14 4.49 -12.17 3.45
C TYR A 14 4.32 -11.59 4.86
N VAL A 15 5.33 -10.86 5.34
CA VAL A 15 5.28 -10.15 6.62
C VAL A 15 5.38 -8.64 6.31
N PRO A 16 4.29 -7.87 6.48
CA PRO A 16 4.32 -6.43 6.24
C PRO A 16 5.16 -5.71 7.31
N PRO A 17 5.66 -4.50 7.03
CA PRO A 17 6.15 -3.60 8.06
C PRO A 17 5.06 -3.40 9.13
N GLN A 18 5.43 -3.49 10.40
CA GLN A 18 4.50 -3.34 11.50
C GLN A 18 4.09 -1.87 11.63
N PHE A 19 2.79 -1.61 11.63
CA PHE A 19 2.21 -0.29 11.85
C PHE A 19 2.56 0.25 13.26
N GLY A 20 2.72 1.58 13.38
CA GLY A 20 3.00 2.25 14.65
C GLY A 20 4.47 2.27 15.09
N ILE A 21 5.33 1.44 14.48
CA ILE A 21 6.76 1.44 14.79
C ILE A 21 7.45 2.56 14.01
N ARG A 22 8.20 3.42 14.73
CA ARG A 22 8.87 4.61 14.19
C ARG A 22 9.80 4.30 13.00
N GLU A 23 10.47 3.16 12.99
CA GLU A 23 11.39 2.78 11.92
C GLU A 23 10.69 2.17 10.69
N ASN A 24 9.38 1.91 10.79
CA ASN A 24 8.60 1.25 9.75
C ASN A 24 7.74 2.21 8.93
N GLY A 25 7.76 3.52 9.24
CA GLY A 25 7.05 4.50 8.45
C GLY A 25 7.62 4.60 7.04
N ALA A 26 6.75 4.87 6.08
CA ALA A 26 7.15 5.01 4.70
C ALA A 26 7.88 6.35 4.49
N HIS A 27 9.03 6.27 3.83
CA HIS A 27 9.69 7.44 3.26
C HIS A 27 9.35 7.50 1.77
N LEU A 28 8.74 8.58 1.33
CA LEU A 28 8.18 8.70 -0.02
C LEU A 28 8.91 9.78 -0.82
N ALA A 29 9.05 9.58 -2.13
CA ALA A 29 9.52 10.63 -3.03
C ALA A 29 8.64 10.74 -4.28
N VAL A 30 8.23 11.96 -4.63
CA VAL A 30 7.53 12.21 -5.89
C VAL A 30 8.53 12.17 -7.04
N GLY A 31 8.27 11.34 -8.06
CA GLY A 31 9.23 11.22 -9.17
C GLY A 31 8.75 10.46 -10.40
N GLY A 32 7.59 9.80 -10.35
CA GLY A 32 7.00 9.15 -11.53
C GLY A 32 5.83 9.93 -12.10
N TYR A 33 5.55 9.75 -13.39
CA TYR A 33 4.29 10.20 -14.00
C TYR A 33 3.13 9.26 -13.64
N GLY A 34 1.91 9.77 -13.72
CA GLY A 34 0.69 8.98 -13.58
C GLY A 34 0.64 7.81 -14.57
N ARG A 35 -0.17 6.79 -14.24
CA ARG A 35 -0.26 5.59 -15.08
C ARG A 35 -1.11 5.86 -16.31
N ASN A 36 -0.66 5.40 -17.48
CA ASN A 36 -1.46 5.45 -18.70
C ASN A 36 -2.76 4.62 -18.60
N VAL A 37 -2.70 3.46 -17.92
CA VAL A 37 -3.85 2.56 -17.73
C VAL A 37 -4.04 2.30 -16.24
N ALA A 38 -4.49 3.31 -15.50
CA ALA A 38 -4.61 3.22 -14.05
C ALA A 38 -5.73 2.29 -13.58
N ALA A 39 -6.80 2.13 -14.37
CA ALA A 39 -7.98 1.35 -13.98
C ALA A 39 -7.73 -0.16 -13.84
N ALA A 40 -6.57 -0.66 -14.27
CA ALA A 40 -6.26 -2.09 -14.26
C ALA A 40 -4.96 -2.40 -13.51
N LYS A 41 -4.90 -3.58 -12.85
CA LYS A 41 -3.64 -4.20 -12.44
C LYS A 41 -3.12 -5.06 -13.59
N TYR A 42 -2.17 -4.55 -14.34
CA TYR A 42 -1.64 -5.21 -15.54
C TYR A 42 -0.12 -5.33 -15.50
N SER A 43 0.40 -6.35 -16.19
CA SER A 43 1.81 -6.77 -16.08
C SER A 43 2.80 -5.76 -16.66
N ASP A 44 2.41 -4.96 -17.64
CA ASP A 44 3.32 -3.95 -18.22
C ASP A 44 3.70 -2.87 -17.20
N TRP A 45 2.86 -2.62 -16.20
CA TRP A 45 3.22 -1.75 -15.09
C TRP A 45 4.49 -2.20 -14.37
N VAL A 46 4.75 -3.52 -14.30
CA VAL A 46 5.99 -4.07 -13.71
C VAL A 46 7.21 -3.64 -14.52
N ARG A 47 7.11 -3.56 -15.85
CA ARG A 47 8.20 -3.12 -16.73
C ARG A 47 8.41 -1.61 -16.64
N ILE A 48 7.32 -0.85 -16.65
CA ILE A 48 7.33 0.62 -16.57
C ILE A 48 7.94 1.08 -15.23
N ARG A 49 7.44 0.54 -14.12
CA ARG A 49 7.92 0.92 -12.78
C ARG A 49 9.40 0.60 -12.58
N LYS A 50 9.92 -0.47 -13.18
CA LYS A 50 11.34 -0.85 -13.06
C LYS A 50 12.27 0.28 -13.54
N THR A 51 11.86 1.04 -14.55
CA THR A 51 12.61 2.21 -15.01
C THR A 51 12.46 3.38 -14.03
N LEU A 52 11.26 3.60 -13.48
CA LEU A 52 11.00 4.65 -12.49
C LEU A 52 11.81 4.45 -11.21
N GLU A 53 11.99 3.21 -10.75
CA GLU A 53 12.76 2.89 -9.54
C GLU A 53 14.21 3.41 -9.58
N LYS A 54 14.77 3.69 -10.76
CA LYS A 54 16.10 4.35 -10.90
C LYS A 54 16.11 5.77 -10.33
N LEU A 55 14.95 6.41 -10.21
CA LEU A 55 14.75 7.73 -9.65
C LEU A 55 14.56 7.69 -8.12
N ARG A 56 14.46 6.51 -7.50
CA ARG A 56 14.23 6.39 -6.06
C ARG A 56 15.53 6.61 -5.28
N PRO A 57 15.61 7.63 -4.42
CA PRO A 57 16.74 7.81 -3.51
C PRO A 57 16.87 6.60 -2.56
N PRO A 58 18.09 6.26 -2.10
CA PRO A 58 18.31 5.09 -1.23
C PRO A 58 17.50 5.12 0.09
N SER A 59 17.28 6.31 0.65
CA SER A 59 16.51 6.50 1.90
C SER A 59 14.99 6.44 1.72
N VAL A 60 14.52 6.37 0.47
CA VAL A 60 13.09 6.39 0.14
C VAL A 60 12.61 4.96 -0.04
N THR A 61 11.50 4.62 0.58
CA THR A 61 10.87 3.29 0.51
C THR A 61 9.99 3.10 -0.72
N GLU A 62 9.37 4.17 -1.24
CA GLU A 62 8.49 4.10 -2.42
C GLU A 62 8.43 5.44 -3.17
N LEU A 63 8.27 5.35 -4.50
CA LEU A 63 8.00 6.50 -5.33
C LEU A 63 6.50 6.80 -5.42
N LEU A 64 6.18 8.09 -5.38
CA LEU A 64 4.88 8.66 -5.67
C LEU A 64 4.82 9.15 -7.13
N LEU A 65 3.62 9.07 -7.67
CA LEU A 65 3.28 9.48 -9.03
C LEU A 65 2.57 10.82 -9.01
N SER A 66 2.94 11.70 -9.93
CA SER A 66 2.34 13.02 -10.16
C SER A 66 2.55 13.42 -11.61
N ASN A 67 1.63 14.20 -12.19
CA ASN A 67 1.78 14.70 -13.56
C ASN A 67 2.47 16.07 -13.63
N ASP A 68 2.43 16.83 -12.54
CA ASP A 68 2.90 18.21 -12.45
C ASP A 68 3.87 18.45 -11.27
N GLY A 69 4.16 17.41 -10.48
CA GLY A 69 4.97 17.49 -9.26
C GLY A 69 4.24 18.08 -8.06
N ASN A 70 3.02 18.58 -8.23
CA ASN A 70 2.23 19.24 -7.20
C ASN A 70 1.04 18.39 -6.76
N GLN A 71 0.22 17.92 -7.70
CA GLN A 71 -0.93 17.06 -7.44
C GLN A 71 -0.45 15.61 -7.36
N ILE A 72 -0.45 15.05 -6.15
CA ILE A 72 0.03 13.71 -5.89
C ILE A 72 -1.11 12.72 -6.12
N LEU A 73 -0.85 11.70 -6.96
CA LEU A 73 -1.86 10.73 -7.39
C LEU A 73 -1.86 9.50 -6.49
N GLU A 74 -0.85 8.64 -6.64
CA GLU A 74 -0.71 7.37 -5.94
C GLU A 74 0.77 6.96 -5.88
N GLY A 75 1.08 5.86 -5.18
CA GLY A 75 2.40 5.25 -5.22
C GLY A 75 2.58 4.30 -6.42
N CYS A 76 3.82 3.85 -6.61
CA CYS A 76 4.12 2.82 -7.61
C CYS A 76 3.29 1.54 -7.40
N VAL A 77 2.95 1.17 -6.17
CA VAL A 77 2.14 -0.03 -5.89
C VAL A 77 1.12 0.18 -4.77
N THR A 78 0.88 1.43 -4.38
CA THR A 78 -0.02 1.82 -3.28
C THR A 78 -0.92 2.96 -3.69
N ASN A 79 -2.05 3.13 -3.02
CA ASN A 79 -2.78 4.40 -3.03
C ASN A 79 -2.25 5.30 -1.90
N PHE A 80 -2.33 6.62 -2.09
CA PHE A 80 -1.78 7.63 -1.18
C PHE A 80 -2.88 8.47 -0.54
N PHE A 81 -2.69 8.80 0.73
CA PHE A 81 -3.61 9.60 1.53
C PHE A 81 -2.84 10.61 2.38
N VAL A 82 -3.48 11.76 2.61
CA VAL A 82 -3.05 12.73 3.63
C VAL A 82 -4.21 13.05 4.56
N VAL A 83 -3.89 13.42 5.79
CA VAL A 83 -4.83 13.97 6.77
C VAL A 83 -4.49 15.45 6.92
N CYS A 84 -5.40 16.31 6.49
CA CYS A 84 -5.25 17.75 6.56
C CYS A 84 -5.96 18.29 7.80
N ARG A 85 -5.34 19.25 8.48
CA ARG A 85 -6.05 20.09 9.45
C ARG A 85 -6.96 21.06 8.71
N LYS A 86 -8.19 21.21 9.18
CA LYS A 86 -9.10 22.26 8.70
C LYS A 86 -8.75 23.58 9.39
N ASP A 87 -8.74 24.66 8.62
CA ASP A 87 -8.67 26.00 9.18
C ASP A 87 -9.93 26.24 10.03
N SER A 88 -9.73 26.52 11.32
CA SER A 88 -10.79 26.91 12.24
C SER A 88 -11.22 28.33 11.89
N GLY A 89 -11.99 28.49 10.81
CA GLY A 89 -12.54 29.76 10.39
C GLY A 89 -13.67 30.22 11.30
N SER A 90 -13.37 30.64 12.54
CA SER A 90 -14.18 31.57 13.33
C SER A 90 -13.54 31.85 14.68
N ASP A 91 -13.39 33.14 14.91
CA ASP A 91 -12.96 33.87 16.08
C ASP A 91 -13.92 33.68 17.27
N ASP A 92 -13.93 32.50 17.90
CA ASP A 92 -14.55 32.32 19.22
C ASP A 92 -13.52 31.74 20.19
N GLY A 93 -12.98 32.63 21.00
CA GLY A 93 -11.94 32.34 21.98
C GLY A 93 -12.36 31.26 22.97
N ASN A 94 -11.39 30.43 23.36
CA ASN A 94 -11.46 29.46 24.45
C ASN A 94 -12.46 28.30 24.29
N VAL A 95 -12.37 27.57 23.18
CA VAL A 95 -12.72 26.13 23.22
C VAL A 95 -11.44 25.35 23.50
N PRO A 96 -11.34 24.55 24.58
CA PRO A 96 -10.16 23.74 24.86
C PRO A 96 -9.83 22.89 23.63
N TYR A 97 -8.53 22.77 23.30
CA TYR A 97 -8.03 21.87 22.26
C TYR A 97 -8.51 20.44 22.55
N ASP A 98 -9.66 20.06 21.97
CA ASP A 98 -10.15 18.70 22.02
C ASP A 98 -9.30 17.90 21.02
N TYR A 99 -8.20 17.38 21.54
CA TYR A 99 -7.26 16.49 20.84
C TYR A 99 -7.96 15.22 20.30
N GLY A 100 -9.25 14.99 20.64
CA GLY A 100 -10.08 13.90 20.14
C GLY A 100 -11.09 14.27 19.03
N ASN A 101 -11.27 15.55 18.69
CA ASN A 101 -12.31 15.93 17.71
C ASN A 101 -11.87 15.70 16.27
N LYS A 102 -12.19 14.51 15.74
CA LYS A 102 -11.91 14.08 14.37
C LYS A 102 -12.47 15.03 13.30
N ASN A 103 -13.47 15.85 13.62
CA ASN A 103 -14.09 16.81 12.68
C ASN A 103 -13.15 17.95 12.26
N ASN A 104 -12.10 18.20 13.05
CA ASN A 104 -11.04 19.17 12.75
C ASN A 104 -10.12 18.71 11.63
N PHE A 105 -10.24 17.46 11.20
CA PHE A 105 -9.41 16.87 10.17
C PHE A 105 -10.23 16.53 8.93
N GLU A 106 -9.53 16.40 7.80
CA GLU A 106 -10.07 15.90 6.56
C GLU A 106 -9.07 14.96 5.88
N VAL A 107 -9.52 13.77 5.49
CA VAL A 107 -8.72 12.81 4.73
C VAL A 107 -8.83 13.13 3.24
N GLN A 108 -7.70 13.23 2.53
CA GLN A 108 -7.66 13.45 1.08
C GLN A 108 -6.94 12.31 0.36
N THR A 109 -7.45 11.93 -0.81
CA THR A 109 -6.83 10.98 -1.74
C THR A 109 -7.23 11.32 -3.17
N ALA A 110 -6.37 11.05 -4.14
CA ALA A 110 -6.70 11.33 -5.54
C ALA A 110 -7.94 10.55 -6.01
N PRO A 111 -8.84 11.18 -6.80
CA PRO A 111 -10.01 10.52 -7.36
C PRO A 111 -9.61 9.53 -8.46
N ILE A 112 -10.39 8.46 -8.63
CA ILE A 112 -10.13 7.43 -9.65
C ILE A 112 -10.04 8.04 -11.07
N ASN A 113 -10.85 9.08 -11.32
CA ASN A 113 -10.88 9.79 -12.61
C ASN A 113 -9.57 10.51 -12.94
N ASP A 114 -8.68 10.75 -11.97
CA ASP A 114 -7.36 11.35 -12.19
C ASP A 114 -6.30 10.29 -12.58
N GLY A 115 -6.72 9.05 -12.83
CA GLY A 115 -5.82 7.99 -13.26
C GLY A 115 -5.08 7.35 -12.08
N VAL A 116 -5.80 6.99 -11.02
CA VAL A 116 -5.29 6.12 -9.94
C VAL A 116 -5.99 4.77 -9.92
N LEU A 117 -5.27 3.76 -9.42
CA LEU A 117 -5.82 2.42 -9.32
C LEU A 117 -6.94 2.38 -8.26
N PRO A 118 -8.13 1.83 -8.55
CA PRO A 118 -9.19 1.63 -7.57
C PRO A 118 -8.82 0.49 -6.59
N GLY A 119 -7.92 0.77 -5.65
CA GLY A 119 -7.47 -0.20 -4.67
C GLY A 119 -8.57 -0.61 -3.69
N ILE A 120 -8.62 -1.90 -3.36
CA ILE A 120 -9.61 -2.44 -2.42
C ILE A 120 -9.45 -1.85 -1.02
N ILE A 121 -8.20 -1.71 -0.54
CA ILE A 121 -7.96 -1.08 0.78
C ILE A 121 -8.27 0.41 0.74
N ARG A 122 -8.03 1.10 -0.39
CA ARG A 122 -8.46 2.49 -0.58
C ARG A 122 -9.97 2.62 -0.42
N GLN A 123 -10.76 1.75 -1.07
CA GLN A 123 -12.22 1.73 -0.91
C GLN A 123 -12.63 1.49 0.53
N LEU A 124 -11.99 0.53 1.21
CA LEU A 124 -12.25 0.23 2.62
C LEU A 124 -11.94 1.43 3.54
N VAL A 125 -10.85 2.15 3.29
CA VAL A 125 -10.51 3.39 4.03
C VAL A 125 -11.61 4.44 3.86
N LEU A 126 -12.10 4.66 2.64
CA LEU A 126 -13.17 5.64 2.39
C LEU A 126 -14.49 5.22 3.06
N GLU A 127 -14.77 3.92 3.10
CA GLU A 127 -15.92 3.39 3.85
C GLU A 127 -15.77 3.59 5.35
N VAL A 128 -14.59 3.29 5.92
CA VAL A 128 -14.26 3.56 7.32
C VAL A 128 -14.43 5.04 7.63
N CYS A 129 -13.91 5.94 6.79
CA CYS A 129 -14.06 7.38 7.00
C CYS A 129 -15.54 7.78 7.06
N ARG A 130 -16.36 7.25 6.14
CA ARG A 130 -17.81 7.48 6.12
C ARG A 130 -18.50 6.98 7.41
N ASN A 131 -18.18 5.76 7.83
CA ASN A 131 -18.84 5.10 8.97
C ASN A 131 -18.43 5.72 10.31
N GLU A 132 -17.18 6.15 10.44
CA GLU A 132 -16.64 6.79 11.65
C GLU A 132 -16.89 8.31 11.68
N GLY A 133 -17.59 8.86 10.69
CA GLY A 133 -17.85 10.29 10.57
C GLY A 133 -16.59 11.14 10.36
N ILE A 134 -15.51 10.57 9.82
CA ILE A 134 -14.28 11.29 9.49
C ILE A 134 -14.50 11.99 8.15
N PRO A 135 -14.40 13.34 8.09
CA PRO A 135 -14.53 14.07 6.84
C PRO A 135 -13.47 13.61 5.82
N PHE A 136 -13.87 13.38 4.57
CA PHE A 136 -12.93 13.02 3.51
C PHE A 136 -13.33 13.62 2.16
N ARG A 137 -12.34 13.80 1.27
CA ARG A 137 -12.54 14.23 -0.11
C ARG A 137 -11.66 13.43 -1.06
N GLU A 138 -12.24 13.06 -2.21
CA GLU A 138 -11.49 12.48 -3.32
C GLU A 138 -10.92 13.62 -4.20
N VAL A 139 -9.83 14.22 -3.73
CA VAL A 139 -9.05 15.26 -4.42
C VAL A 139 -7.56 14.90 -4.31
N ALA A 140 -6.80 15.08 -5.40
CA ALA A 140 -5.36 14.83 -5.38
C ALA A 140 -4.68 15.77 -4.36
N PRO A 141 -3.99 15.25 -3.32
CA PRO A 141 -3.29 16.09 -2.35
C PRO A 141 -2.27 16.98 -3.04
N SER A 142 -2.36 18.29 -2.80
CA SER A 142 -1.47 19.28 -3.41
C SER A 142 -0.27 19.58 -2.52
N TRP A 143 0.94 19.34 -3.03
CA TRP A 143 2.19 19.65 -2.35
C TRP A 143 2.28 21.13 -1.96
N SER A 144 1.73 22.06 -2.75
CA SER A 144 1.67 23.48 -2.37
C SER A 144 0.95 23.75 -1.04
N LYS A 145 0.13 22.82 -0.57
CA LYS A 145 -0.60 22.86 0.71
C LYS A 145 -0.04 21.87 1.74
N HIS A 146 1.18 21.38 1.57
CA HIS A 146 1.74 20.34 2.45
C HIS A 146 1.90 20.79 3.93
N GLU A 147 1.92 22.09 4.21
CA GLU A 147 2.01 22.61 5.58
C GLU A 147 0.82 22.19 6.45
N ILE A 148 -0.39 22.14 5.89
CA ILE A 148 -1.60 21.72 6.62
C ILE A 148 -1.73 20.19 6.77
N TRP A 149 -0.82 19.41 6.18
CA TRP A 149 -0.82 17.96 6.34
C TRP A 149 -0.25 17.60 7.72
N GLU A 150 -1.08 16.99 8.55
CA GLU A 150 -0.71 16.54 9.90
C GLU A 150 -0.26 15.07 9.89
N GLU A 151 -0.85 14.26 9.00
CA GLU A 151 -0.55 12.85 8.86
C GLU A 151 -0.58 12.44 7.38
N ALA A 152 0.08 11.34 7.04
CA ALA A 152 -0.04 10.72 5.74
C ALA A 152 0.10 9.19 5.85
N PHE A 153 -0.50 8.47 4.91
CA PHE A 153 -0.42 7.03 4.86
C PHE A 153 -0.60 6.50 3.43
N ILE A 154 -0.15 5.27 3.22
CA ILE A 154 -0.28 4.54 1.96
C ILE A 154 -1.00 3.22 2.20
N THR A 155 -1.70 2.74 1.17
CA THR A 155 -2.50 1.50 1.26
C THR A 155 -2.23 0.55 0.11
N SER A 156 -2.25 -0.75 0.39
CA SER A 156 -2.24 -1.83 -0.61
C SER A 156 -2.71 -3.13 0.03
N SER A 157 -3.11 -4.13 -0.76
CA SER A 157 -3.50 -5.44 -0.21
C SER A 157 -2.36 -6.13 0.57
N LEU A 158 -1.10 -5.83 0.25
CA LEU A 158 0.07 -6.40 0.94
C LEU A 158 0.44 -5.65 2.21
N ARG A 159 0.24 -4.33 2.29
CA ARG A 159 0.61 -3.54 3.47
C ARG A 159 -0.57 -3.19 4.37
N LEU A 160 -1.79 -3.40 3.89
CA LEU A 160 -3.03 -2.85 4.41
C LEU A 160 -2.94 -1.32 4.48
N LEU A 161 -2.41 -0.79 5.57
CA LEU A 161 -2.18 0.63 5.79
C LEU A 161 -0.82 0.82 6.47
N GLN A 162 0.02 1.66 5.88
CA GLN A 162 1.33 2.03 6.40
C GLN A 162 1.39 3.55 6.56
N HIS A 163 1.78 4.05 7.73
CA HIS A 163 1.97 5.47 7.98
C HIS A 163 3.21 6.00 7.25
N VAL A 164 3.25 7.30 7.01
CA VAL A 164 4.32 7.98 6.26
C VAL A 164 5.07 8.91 7.20
N ASP A 165 6.39 8.73 7.27
CA ASP A 165 7.26 9.56 8.11
C ASP A 165 7.77 10.79 7.37
N SER A 166 7.97 10.66 6.05
CA SER A 166 8.43 11.78 5.25
C SER A 166 8.04 11.68 3.80
N ILE A 167 7.82 12.84 3.19
CA ILE A 167 7.62 13.00 1.75
C ILE A 167 8.66 13.98 1.25
N GLN A 168 9.32 13.66 0.15
CA GLN A 168 10.18 14.58 -0.57
C GLN A 168 9.68 14.80 -2.01
N VAL A 169 9.74 16.06 -2.46
CA VAL A 169 9.29 16.48 -3.78
C VAL A 169 10.44 17.22 -4.48
N PRO A 170 10.65 17.02 -5.79
CA PRO A 170 11.65 17.78 -6.54
C PRO A 170 11.38 19.27 -6.44
N THR A 171 12.43 20.06 -6.21
CA THR A 171 12.34 21.53 -6.14
C THR A 171 11.90 22.12 -7.48
N GLU A 172 12.26 21.44 -8.58
CA GLU A 172 11.83 21.74 -9.93
C GLU A 172 11.25 20.49 -10.56
N TRP A 173 10.00 20.58 -11.06
CA TRP A 173 9.40 19.52 -11.85
C TRP A 173 9.95 19.56 -13.27
N GLN A 174 10.70 18.53 -13.66
CA GLN A 174 11.22 18.40 -15.02
C GLN A 174 10.98 16.98 -15.51
N SER A 175 10.85 16.81 -16.83
CA SER A 175 10.63 15.50 -17.44
C SER A 175 11.73 14.52 -17.03
N ALA A 176 11.33 13.52 -16.24
CA ALA A 176 12.18 12.55 -15.55
C ALA A 176 12.99 11.60 -16.45
N HIS A 177 13.09 11.88 -17.76
CA HIS A 177 13.60 10.94 -18.74
C HIS A 177 15.13 10.87 -18.83
N SER A 178 15.88 11.79 -18.20
CA SER A 178 17.35 11.82 -18.30
C SER A 178 18.12 12.05 -16.99
N LYS A 179 17.45 12.18 -15.84
CA LYS A 179 18.09 12.51 -14.56
C LYS A 179 18.15 11.29 -13.63
N THR A 180 19.24 11.16 -12.88
CA THR A 180 19.30 10.23 -11.75
C THR A 180 18.81 10.92 -10.48
N TRP A 181 18.47 10.16 -9.44
CA TRP A 181 18.06 10.73 -8.15
C TRP A 181 19.10 11.69 -7.53
N LYS A 182 20.38 11.55 -7.91
CA LYS A 182 21.50 12.39 -7.45
C LYS A 182 21.45 13.80 -8.03
N ASP A 183 20.83 13.95 -9.19
CA ASP A 183 20.78 15.20 -9.94
C ASP A 183 19.54 16.03 -9.59
N ILE A 184 18.75 15.57 -8.61
CA ILE A 184 17.49 16.18 -8.19
C ILE A 184 17.72 16.84 -6.84
N SER A 185 17.40 18.13 -6.75
CA SER A 185 17.27 18.84 -5.48
C SER A 185 15.87 18.60 -4.91
N TRP A 186 15.79 18.32 -3.61
CA TRP A 186 14.56 17.89 -2.95
C TRP A 186 14.13 18.86 -1.86
N THR A 187 12.83 19.17 -1.82
CA THR A 187 12.17 19.74 -0.63
C THR A 187 11.53 18.61 0.14
N LYS A 188 11.65 18.61 1.47
CA LYS A 188 11.21 17.51 2.33
C LYS A 188 10.24 18.01 3.40
N LYS A 189 9.12 17.31 3.54
CA LYS A 189 8.26 17.36 4.73
C LYS A 189 8.57 16.15 5.62
N GLN A 190 8.82 16.42 6.88
CA GLN A 190 8.92 15.41 7.93
C GLN A 190 7.65 15.50 8.78
N PHE A 191 6.97 14.38 9.01
CA PHE A 191 5.83 14.31 9.93
C PHE A 191 6.31 14.18 11.39
N GLN A 192 5.41 14.42 12.35
CA GLN A 192 5.75 14.49 13.78
C GLN A 192 6.47 13.22 14.27
N VAL A 193 7.45 13.42 15.15
CA VAL A 193 8.27 12.35 15.71
C VAL A 193 7.52 11.67 16.85
N GLY A 194 7.06 10.43 16.64
CA GLY A 194 6.33 9.69 17.68
C GLY A 194 5.46 8.53 17.18
N GLY A 195 5.26 8.41 15.86
CA GLY A 195 4.44 7.38 15.24
C GLY A 195 3.28 7.99 14.44
N PRO A 196 2.33 7.16 13.97
CA PRO A 196 1.15 7.63 13.26
C PRO A 196 0.29 8.54 14.15
N GLY A 197 -0.33 9.55 13.55
CA GLY A 197 -1.27 10.39 14.26
C GLY A 197 -2.60 9.67 14.55
N MET A 198 -3.49 10.37 15.25
CA MET A 198 -4.75 9.81 15.76
C MET A 198 -5.66 9.33 14.63
N ILE A 199 -5.78 10.08 13.53
CA ILE A 199 -6.71 9.75 12.45
C ILE A 199 -6.24 8.51 11.70
N THR A 200 -4.95 8.45 11.35
CA THR A 200 -4.33 7.31 10.69
C THR A 200 -4.41 6.05 11.56
N THR A 201 -4.20 6.20 12.88
CA THR A 201 -4.31 5.09 13.85
C THR A 201 -5.72 4.53 13.90
N LEU A 202 -6.73 5.39 14.06
CA LEU A 202 -8.13 4.98 14.04
C LEU A 202 -8.53 4.28 12.74
N ILE A 203 -8.16 4.85 11.59
CA ILE A 203 -8.47 4.25 10.29
C ILE A 203 -7.81 2.87 10.19
N GLN A 204 -6.57 2.72 10.64
CA GLN A 204 -5.86 1.45 10.63
C GLN A 204 -6.56 0.39 11.50
N GLU A 205 -6.96 0.75 12.72
CA GLU A 205 -7.70 -0.13 13.62
C GLU A 205 -8.99 -0.63 12.97
N LYS A 206 -9.78 0.29 12.40
CA LYS A 206 -11.07 -0.01 11.77
C LYS A 206 -10.95 -0.79 10.47
N VAL A 207 -9.93 -0.52 9.66
CA VAL A 207 -9.60 -1.31 8.47
C VAL A 207 -9.25 -2.74 8.86
N VAL A 208 -8.46 -2.94 9.92
CA VAL A 208 -8.11 -4.28 10.41
C VAL A 208 -9.32 -5.00 11.00
N GLU A 209 -10.15 -4.31 11.80
CA GLU A 209 -11.40 -4.85 12.34
C GLU A 209 -12.29 -5.39 11.21
N LYS A 210 -12.55 -4.57 10.18
CA LYS A 210 -13.34 -4.98 9.00
C LYS A 210 -12.71 -6.12 8.23
N ALA A 211 -11.40 -6.07 8.00
CA ALA A 211 -10.70 -7.14 7.29
C ALA A 211 -10.72 -8.49 8.04
N ILE A 212 -10.81 -8.47 9.38
CA ILE A 212 -11.01 -9.68 10.19
C ILE A 212 -12.44 -10.20 10.04
N LEU A 213 -13.43 -9.31 10.17
CA LEU A 213 -14.86 -9.67 10.15
C LEU A 213 -15.33 -10.18 8.79
N GLU A 214 -14.89 -9.54 7.72
CA GLU A 214 -15.25 -9.86 6.34
C GLU A 214 -14.33 -10.93 5.74
N GLY A 215 -13.39 -11.43 6.53
CA GLY A 215 -12.41 -12.40 6.08
C GLY A 215 -12.97 -13.83 6.00
N TYR A 216 -12.77 -14.51 4.86
CA TYR A 216 -12.98 -15.95 4.74
C TYR A 216 -11.94 -16.75 5.54
N SER A 217 -12.41 -17.56 6.49
CA SER A 217 -11.58 -18.56 7.15
C SER A 217 -11.18 -19.64 6.15
N ILE A 218 -9.89 -19.69 5.79
CA ILE A 218 -9.35 -20.83 5.06
C ILE A 218 -9.07 -21.93 6.09
N ASN A 219 -9.92 -22.97 6.11
CA ASN A 219 -9.67 -24.16 6.92
C ASN A 219 -8.46 -24.91 6.35
N TRP A 220 -7.30 -24.62 6.92
CA TRP A 220 -6.06 -25.32 6.60
C TRP A 220 -5.98 -26.63 7.40
N PRO A 221 -5.66 -27.78 6.78
CA PRO A 221 -5.53 -29.06 7.50
C PRO A 221 -4.28 -29.16 8.40
N ILE A 222 -3.65 -28.03 8.77
CA ILE A 222 -2.54 -28.01 9.72
C ILE A 222 -2.92 -27.09 10.88
N THR A 223 -3.02 -27.68 12.07
CA THR A 223 -3.19 -27.01 13.35
C THR A 223 -1.95 -26.15 13.62
N LEU A 224 -1.95 -24.91 13.11
CA LEU A 224 -0.92 -23.93 13.40
C LEU A 224 -1.30 -23.18 14.67
N ASN A 225 -0.80 -23.67 15.79
CA ASN A 225 -0.86 -23.01 17.09
C ASN A 225 -0.04 -21.70 17.01
N THR A 226 -0.66 -20.57 16.68
CA THR A 226 0.09 -19.39 16.22
C THR A 226 -0.34 -18.06 16.83
N GLY A 227 0.67 -17.28 17.23
CA GLY A 227 0.55 -15.99 17.87
C GLY A 227 0.16 -14.84 16.92
N PRO A 228 0.10 -13.59 17.43
CA PRO A 228 -0.46 -12.43 16.73
C PRO A 228 0.09 -12.17 15.33
N LYS A 229 1.39 -12.47 15.12
CA LYS A 229 2.10 -12.28 13.84
C LYS A 229 1.53 -13.10 12.69
N LEU A 230 1.00 -14.30 12.97
CA LEU A 230 0.44 -15.17 11.92
C LEU A 230 -1.01 -14.81 11.58
N LYS A 231 -1.76 -14.24 12.53
CA LYS A 231 -3.11 -13.69 12.27
C LYS A 231 -3.05 -12.56 11.24
N GLN A 232 -2.03 -11.69 11.32
CA GLN A 232 -1.83 -10.60 10.36
C GLN A 232 -1.45 -11.12 8.95
N ALA A 233 -0.65 -12.18 8.86
CA ALA A 233 -0.34 -12.83 7.58
C ALA A 233 -1.57 -13.52 6.96
N LEU A 234 -2.45 -14.13 7.77
CA LEU A 234 -3.69 -14.77 7.31
C LEU A 234 -4.74 -13.75 6.82
N LEU A 235 -4.88 -12.62 7.51
CA LEU A 235 -5.72 -11.48 7.10
C LEU A 235 -5.40 -10.98 5.68
N GLN A 236 -4.11 -10.94 5.33
CA GLN A 236 -3.65 -10.48 4.02
C GLN A 236 -3.91 -11.49 2.89
N GLN A 237 -3.95 -12.79 3.20
CA GLN A 237 -4.28 -13.83 2.22
C GLN A 237 -5.73 -13.69 1.72
N VAL A 238 -6.64 -13.18 2.56
CA VAL A 238 -8.07 -13.13 2.26
C VAL A 238 -8.45 -11.90 1.41
N LEU A 239 -7.86 -10.74 1.67
CA LEU A 239 -8.10 -9.51 0.91
C LEU A 239 -7.64 -9.57 -0.55
N ILE A 240 -6.72 -10.49 -0.89
CA ILE A 240 -6.28 -10.73 -2.27
C ILE A 240 -7.31 -11.60 -3.03
N LEU A 241 -8.09 -12.43 -2.35
CA LEU A 241 -9.02 -13.39 -2.98
C LEU A 241 -10.43 -12.83 -3.22
N ILE A 242 -10.91 -11.88 -2.40
CA ILE A 242 -12.26 -11.31 -2.52
C ILE A 242 -12.52 -10.67 -3.91
N PRO A 243 -11.60 -9.88 -4.51
CA PRO A 243 -11.84 -9.27 -5.82
C PRO A 243 -11.83 -10.28 -6.98
N ILE A 244 -11.19 -11.43 -6.80
CA ILE A 244 -11.15 -12.50 -7.81
C ILE A 244 -12.50 -13.22 -7.86
N LEU A 245 -13.22 -13.29 -6.73
CA LEU A 245 -14.51 -13.97 -6.61
C LEU A 245 -15.73 -13.09 -6.92
N GLN A 246 -15.59 -11.76 -6.86
CA GLN A 246 -16.71 -10.80 -7.02
C GLN A 246 -16.69 -10.01 -8.34
N ALA A 247 -15.84 -10.37 -9.30
CA ALA A 247 -15.86 -9.71 -10.62
C ALA A 247 -17.22 -9.94 -11.31
N PRO A 248 -17.95 -8.88 -11.72
CA PRO A 248 -19.29 -8.99 -12.33
C PRO A 248 -19.27 -9.47 -13.80
N ASP A 249 -18.14 -10.01 -14.26
CA ASP A 249 -17.93 -10.42 -15.64
C ASP A 249 -18.41 -11.87 -15.86
N PRO A 250 -19.34 -12.16 -16.78
CA PRO A 250 -19.84 -13.51 -17.03
C PRO A 250 -18.76 -14.51 -17.50
N CYS A 251 -17.53 -14.06 -17.76
CA CYS A 251 -16.43 -14.93 -18.17
C CYS A 251 -15.73 -15.68 -17.02
N LEU A 252 -15.98 -15.35 -15.75
CA LEU A 252 -15.41 -16.07 -14.59
C LEU A 252 -16.48 -16.85 -13.80
N LYS A 253 -17.13 -17.81 -14.45
CA LYS A 253 -17.75 -18.93 -13.70
C LYS A 253 -16.67 -19.97 -13.42
N ILE A 254 -16.01 -19.88 -12.26
CA ILE A 254 -15.18 -20.98 -11.78
C ILE A 254 -16.12 -22.11 -11.37
N VAL A 255 -16.14 -23.16 -12.20
CA VAL A 255 -16.78 -24.42 -11.87
C VAL A 255 -15.98 -25.06 -10.73
N ASN A 256 -16.61 -25.19 -9.55
CA ASN A 256 -16.10 -26.02 -8.46
C ASN A 256 -16.08 -27.47 -8.93
N GLN A 257 -14.92 -27.96 -9.38
CA GLN A 257 -14.64 -29.39 -9.40
C GLN A 257 -13.51 -29.68 -8.41
N HIS A 258 -13.87 -30.39 -7.35
CA HIS A 258 -12.94 -31.02 -6.43
C HIS A 258 -11.94 -31.86 -7.24
N LYS A 259 -10.69 -31.39 -7.35
CA LYS A 259 -9.56 -32.24 -7.70
C LYS A 259 -8.54 -32.19 -6.58
N LYS A 260 -8.27 -33.39 -6.07
CA LYS A 260 -7.28 -33.76 -5.06
C LYS A 260 -5.93 -33.16 -5.45
N PHE A 261 -5.34 -32.35 -4.58
CA PHE A 261 -3.98 -31.84 -4.75
C PHE A 261 -2.98 -32.94 -4.40
N GLU A 262 -2.12 -33.33 -5.34
CA GLU A 262 -0.91 -34.11 -5.06
C GLU A 262 0.30 -33.17 -5.09
N SER A 263 0.98 -33.04 -3.95
CA SER A 263 2.22 -32.30 -3.82
C SER A 263 3.40 -33.13 -4.34
N HIS A 264 4.08 -32.68 -5.40
CA HIS A 264 5.37 -33.24 -5.80
C HIS A 264 6.51 -32.40 -5.19
N ASN A 265 7.20 -32.99 -4.22
CA ASN A 265 8.45 -32.47 -3.66
C ASN A 265 9.58 -32.61 -4.70
N MET A 266 10.15 -31.49 -5.15
CA MET A 266 11.47 -31.49 -5.79
C MET A 266 12.53 -31.10 -4.76
N ALA A 267 13.13 -32.10 -4.13
CA ALA A 267 14.40 -31.99 -3.43
C ALA A 267 15.42 -32.87 -4.15
N LYS A 268 16.32 -32.28 -4.95
CA LYS A 268 17.59 -32.92 -5.37
C LYS A 268 18.67 -31.88 -5.63
N GLY A 269 19.82 -32.04 -4.98
CA GLY A 269 21.11 -31.67 -5.56
C GLY A 269 22.03 -30.77 -4.73
N LEU A 270 22.53 -31.25 -3.58
CA LEU A 270 23.80 -30.78 -3.01
C LEU A 270 24.73 -32.01 -2.89
N PRO A 271 25.93 -32.03 -3.49
CA PRO A 271 26.84 -33.16 -3.37
C PRO A 271 27.62 -33.11 -2.07
N SER A 272 27.60 -34.25 -1.38
CA SER A 272 28.42 -34.59 -0.21
C SER A 272 29.88 -34.81 -0.62
N MET A 273 30.82 -34.09 -0.01
CA MET A 273 32.21 -34.54 0.10
C MET A 273 32.40 -35.26 1.44
N LYS A 274 32.70 -36.55 1.39
CA LYS A 274 33.37 -37.29 2.45
C LYS A 274 34.73 -37.73 1.91
N GLY A 275 35.79 -37.39 2.64
CA GLY A 275 37.14 -37.85 2.38
C GLY A 275 37.33 -39.31 2.78
N THR A 276 38.29 -39.95 2.11
CA THR A 276 39.00 -41.14 2.60
C THR A 276 40.48 -40.88 2.43
N TYR A 277 41.19 -40.85 3.55
CA TYR A 277 42.65 -40.94 3.63
C TYR A 277 43.10 -42.35 3.23
N GLY A 278 44.23 -42.41 2.52
CA GLY A 278 44.96 -43.63 2.20
C GLY A 278 46.35 -43.25 1.68
N GLU A 279 47.32 -43.31 2.58
CA GLU A 279 48.74 -42.99 2.41
C GLU A 279 49.42 -43.83 1.33
N GLN A 280 50.38 -43.23 0.61
CA GLN A 280 51.64 -43.88 0.26
C GLN A 280 52.79 -42.86 0.25
N LYS A 281 53.71 -43.09 1.20
CA LYS A 281 55.06 -42.52 1.42
C LYS A 281 55.20 -41.17 2.11
#